data_AF-A0A7S3QEU1-F1
#
_entry.id   AF-A0A7S3QEU1-F1
#
_cell.length_a   1.000
_cell.length_b   1.000
_cell.length_c   1.000
_cell.angle_alpha   90.00
_cell.angle_beta   90.00
_cell.angle_gamma   90.00
#
_symmetry.space_group_name_H-M   'P 1'
#
loop_
_entity.id
_entity.type
_entity.pdbx_description
1 polymer ?
#
loop_
_entity_poly.entity_id
_entity_poly.type
_entity_poly.pdbx_seq_one_letter_code
_entity_poly.pdbx_strand_id
1 'polypeptide(L)'
;NQHRVVELKKRGEVVPFEEFRHVFHRRVTSIGHVVAMMSPWTGPEYLNRVWCIFELFTASKESCKVTIEMPKREREDFIERIMNDDEYANKLFSVLSSTDVEKAEASVPSDR
;
A
#
# COMPACT_ATOMS: atom_id res chain seq x y z
N ASN A 1 -9.10 15.25 9.00
CA ASN A 1 -7.90 15.24 8.11
C ASN A 1 -8.24 15.14 6.62
N GLN A 2 -8.97 14.15 6.13
CA GLN A 2 -9.40 14.14 4.70
C GLN A 2 -10.41 15.25 4.39
N HIS A 3 -11.30 15.58 5.33
CA HIS A 3 -12.20 16.74 5.23
C HIS A 3 -11.46 18.06 4.97
N ARG A 4 -10.36 18.32 5.71
CA ARG A 4 -9.51 19.51 5.52
C ARG A 4 -8.92 19.56 4.10
N VAL A 5 -8.39 18.44 3.61
CA VAL A 5 -7.81 18.35 2.25
C VAL A 5 -8.87 18.62 1.18
N VAL A 6 -10.08 18.10 1.36
CA VAL A 6 -11.22 18.34 0.45
C VAL A 6 -11.65 19.81 0.47
N GLU A 7 -11.68 20.44 1.64
CA GLU A 7 -12.01 21.87 1.77
C GLU A 7 -10.95 22.77 1.11
N LEU A 8 -9.67 22.48 1.31
CA LEU A 8 -8.57 23.19 0.64
C LEU A 8 -8.65 23.03 -0.88
N LYS A 9 -8.91 21.82 -1.38
CA LYS A 9 -9.14 21.59 -2.82
C LYS A 9 -10.32 22.39 -3.37
N LYS A 10 -11.42 22.52 -2.61
CA LYS A 10 -12.57 23.37 -3.00
C LYS A 10 -12.20 24.85 -3.13
N ARG A 11 -11.16 25.30 -2.42
CA ARG A 11 -10.62 26.67 -2.48
C ARG A 11 -9.51 26.83 -3.52
N GLY A 12 -9.18 25.78 -4.27
CA GLY A 12 -8.07 25.78 -5.24
C GLY A 12 -6.69 25.63 -4.60
N GLU A 13 -6.64 25.32 -3.30
CA GLU A 13 -5.39 25.15 -2.55
C GLU A 13 -4.92 23.69 -2.60
N VAL A 14 -3.62 23.49 -2.73
CA VAL A 14 -2.98 22.17 -2.76
C VAL A 14 -2.18 21.99 -1.47
N VAL A 15 -2.39 20.85 -0.81
CA VAL A 15 -1.57 20.47 0.34
C VAL A 15 -0.20 20.00 -0.18
N PRO A 16 0.92 20.55 0.32
CA PRO A 16 2.25 20.18 -0.15
C PRO A 16 2.60 18.71 0.11
N PHE A 17 3.41 18.12 -0.76
CA PHE A 17 3.93 16.75 -0.64
C PHE A 17 4.55 16.47 0.74
N GLU A 18 5.42 17.36 1.22
CA GLU A 18 6.10 17.19 2.53
C GLU A 18 5.11 17.14 3.69
N GLU A 19 4.01 17.89 3.62
CA GLU A 19 2.97 17.83 4.65
C GLU A 19 2.30 16.45 4.66
N PHE A 20 1.98 15.89 3.49
CA PHE A 20 1.46 14.53 3.40
C PHE A 20 2.47 13.50 3.89
N ARG A 21 3.74 13.60 3.47
CA ARG A 21 4.81 12.70 3.90
C ARG A 21 4.93 12.67 5.43
N HIS A 22 4.96 13.83 6.07
CA HIS A 22 5.03 13.94 7.52
C HIS A 22 3.78 13.37 8.21
N VAL A 23 2.59 13.65 7.71
CA VAL A 23 1.33 13.17 8.30
C VAL A 23 1.22 11.65 8.19
N PHE A 24 1.51 11.06 7.03
CA PHE A 24 1.45 9.62 6.83
C PHE A 24 2.52 8.91 7.65
N HIS A 25 3.78 9.39 7.61
CA HIS A 25 4.85 8.81 8.41
C HIS A 25 4.49 8.77 9.90
N ARG A 26 4.07 9.91 10.47
CA ARG A 26 3.71 10.00 11.88
C ARG A 26 2.55 9.06 12.25
N ARG A 27 1.58 8.89 11.37
CA ARG A 27 0.44 8.00 11.62
C ARG A 27 0.87 6.55 11.69
N VAL A 28 1.61 6.10 10.67
CA VAL A 28 2.12 4.73 10.61
C VAL A 28 2.91 4.40 11.87
N THR A 29 3.87 5.26 12.24
CA THR A 29 4.70 5.02 13.42
C THR A 29 3.94 5.12 14.74
N SER A 30 2.94 6.01 14.83
CA SER A 30 2.12 6.12 16.04
C SER A 30 1.15 4.95 16.25
N ILE A 31 0.65 4.35 15.16
CA ILE A 31 -0.27 3.20 15.22
C ILE A 31 0.53 1.92 15.41
N GLY A 32 1.68 1.78 14.76
CA GLY A 32 2.60 0.66 14.92
C GLY A 32 2.14 -0.65 14.25
N HIS A 33 1.01 -0.66 13.55
CA HIS A 33 0.50 -1.82 12.82
C HIS A 33 -0.15 -1.40 11.50
N VAL A 34 0.41 -1.84 10.38
CA VAL A 34 -0.15 -1.70 9.04
C VAL A 34 -0.76 -3.02 8.58
N VAL A 35 -2.01 -2.96 8.12
CA VAL A 35 -2.70 -4.08 7.48
C VAL A 35 -2.76 -3.79 5.98
N ALA A 36 -1.97 -4.52 5.20
CA ALA A 36 -1.91 -4.40 3.76
C ALA A 36 -2.89 -5.38 3.11
N MET A 37 -3.98 -4.85 2.56
CA MET A 37 -4.98 -5.65 1.85
C MET A 37 -4.51 -5.94 0.42
N MET A 38 -4.16 -7.19 0.14
CA MET A 38 -3.69 -7.63 -1.19
C MET A 38 -4.86 -8.21 -1.98
N SER A 39 -5.47 -7.38 -2.82
CA SER A 39 -6.60 -7.77 -3.68
C SER A 39 -6.55 -7.02 -5.01
N PRO A 40 -6.67 -7.71 -6.16
CA PRO A 40 -6.42 -9.15 -6.32
C PRO A 40 -5.00 -9.51 -5.86
N TRP A 41 -4.78 -10.68 -5.27
CA TRP A 41 -3.47 -10.97 -4.64
C TRP A 41 -2.34 -11.12 -5.67
N THR A 42 -2.64 -11.49 -6.93
CA THR A 42 -1.66 -11.63 -8.02
C THR A 42 -1.18 -10.29 -8.60
N GLY A 43 -1.86 -9.19 -8.26
CA GLY A 43 -1.58 -7.85 -8.78
C GLY A 43 -2.31 -6.83 -7.93
N PRO A 44 -1.95 -6.70 -6.65
CA PRO A 44 -2.75 -5.94 -5.70
C PRO A 44 -2.62 -4.45 -5.99
N GLU A 45 -3.76 -3.76 -6.09
CA GLU A 45 -3.79 -2.31 -6.30
C GLU A 45 -3.05 -1.55 -5.20
N TYR A 46 -2.96 -2.15 -4.00
CA TYR A 46 -2.17 -1.63 -2.88
C TYR A 46 -0.71 -1.33 -3.28
N LEU A 47 -0.10 -2.16 -4.13
CA LEU A 47 1.29 -1.99 -4.59
C LEU A 47 1.43 -1.04 -5.78
N ASN A 48 0.31 -0.49 -6.28
CA ASN A 48 0.31 0.48 -7.37
C ASN A 48 0.06 1.91 -6.87
N ARG A 49 -0.09 2.15 -5.56
CA ARG A 49 -0.44 3.47 -5.02
C ARG A 49 0.69 4.05 -4.21
N VAL A 50 1.18 5.23 -4.58
CA VAL A 50 2.42 5.81 -4.01
C VAL A 50 2.37 5.90 -2.49
N TRP A 51 1.23 6.35 -1.93
CA TRP A 51 1.08 6.50 -0.49
C TRP A 51 0.96 5.17 0.25
N CYS A 52 0.33 4.15 -0.35
CA CYS A 52 0.25 2.81 0.23
C CYS A 52 1.63 2.13 0.28
N ILE A 53 2.42 2.31 -0.78
CA ILE A 53 3.82 1.86 -0.83
C ILE A 53 4.65 2.60 0.22
N PHE A 54 4.49 3.92 0.34
CA PHE A 54 5.17 4.72 1.34
C PHE A 54 4.84 4.28 2.78
N GLU A 55 3.58 3.98 3.07
CA GLU A 55 3.14 3.50 4.38
C GLU A 55 3.74 2.12 4.69
N LEU A 56 3.77 1.21 3.71
CA LEU A 56 4.38 -0.12 3.84
C LEU A 56 5.90 -0.02 4.06
N PHE A 57 6.58 0.83 3.29
CA PHE A 57 8.01 1.11 3.45
C PHE A 57 8.32 1.70 4.84
N THR A 58 7.53 2.69 5.25
CA THR A 58 7.68 3.32 6.58
C THR A 58 7.49 2.29 7.69
N ALA A 59 6.46 1.45 7.60
CA ALA A 59 6.20 0.42 8.59
C ALA A 59 7.37 -0.59 8.68
N SER A 60 7.91 -1.01 7.53
CA SER A 60 9.08 -1.89 7.46
C SER A 60 10.32 -1.26 8.09
N LYS A 61 10.62 0.00 7.74
CA LYS A 61 11.79 0.73 8.22
C LYS A 61 11.74 1.01 9.73
N GLU A 62 10.57 1.35 10.24
CA GLU A 62 10.37 1.75 11.64
C GLU A 62 9.97 0.55 12.53
N SER A 63 10.17 -0.68 12.05
CA SER A 63 9.87 -1.93 12.78
C SER A 63 8.42 -2.02 13.29
N CYS A 64 7.47 -1.42 12.56
CA CYS A 64 6.05 -1.58 12.82
C CYS A 64 5.60 -2.98 12.37
N LYS A 65 4.54 -3.49 12.99
CA LYS A 65 3.93 -4.74 12.55
C LYS A 65 3.31 -4.55 11.16
N VAL A 66 3.58 -5.46 10.24
CA VAL A 66 2.90 -5.54 8.94
C VAL A 66 2.12 -6.84 8.88
N THR A 67 0.85 -6.78 8.52
CA THR A 67 0.02 -7.96 8.26
C THR A 67 -0.52 -7.87 6.85
N ILE A 68 -0.24 -8.90 6.06
CA ILE A 68 -0.81 -9.04 4.73
C ILE A 68 -2.13 -9.79 4.87
N GLU A 69 -3.22 -9.16 4.45
CA GLU A 69 -4.55 -9.75 4.46
C GLU A 69 -5.07 -9.89 3.03
N MET A 70 -5.84 -10.95 2.80
CA MET A 70 -6.49 -11.23 1.52
C MET A 70 -7.98 -11.42 1.75
N PRO A 71 -8.86 -10.98 0.83
CA PRO A 71 -10.26 -11.35 0.85
C PRO A 71 -10.42 -12.87 0.84
N LYS A 72 -11.50 -13.38 1.44
CA LYS A 72 -11.75 -14.82 1.58
C LYS A 72 -11.59 -15.59 0.26
N ARG A 73 -12.15 -15.06 -0.83
CA ARG A 73 -12.07 -15.68 -2.16
C ARG A 73 -10.64 -15.76 -2.70
N GLU A 74 -9.87 -14.68 -2.53
CA GLU A 74 -8.47 -14.62 -2.94
C GLU A 74 -7.62 -15.58 -2.11
N ARG A 75 -7.90 -15.70 -0.81
CA ARG A 75 -7.24 -16.66 0.08
C ARG A 75 -7.53 -18.10 -0.32
N GLU A 76 -8.78 -18.42 -0.65
CA GLU A 76 -9.17 -19.76 -1.11
C GLU A 76 -8.46 -20.12 -2.42
N ASP A 77 -8.47 -19.22 -3.41
CA ASP A 77 -7.73 -19.38 -4.67
C ASP A 77 -6.22 -19.53 -4.43
N PHE A 78 -5.65 -18.72 -3.54
CA PHE A 78 -4.23 -18.79 -3.20
C PHE A 78 -3.85 -20.14 -2.57
N ILE A 79 -4.62 -20.61 -1.59
CA ILE A 79 -4.39 -21.91 -0.94
C ILE A 79 -4.52 -23.04 -1.95
N GLU A 80 -5.58 -23.03 -2.77
CA GLU A 80 -5.79 -24.06 -3.79
C GLU A 80 -4.59 -24.14 -4.74
N ARG A 81 -4.07 -23.00 -5.18
CA ARG A 81 -2.96 -22.99 -6.14
C ARG A 81 -1.62 -23.40 -5.54
N ILE A 82 -1.32 -22.98 -4.31
CA ILE A 82 -0.08 -23.43 -3.62
C ILE A 82 -0.11 -24.94 -3.37
N MET A 83 -1.27 -25.50 -3.03
CA MET A 83 -1.38 -26.94 -2.76
C MET A 83 -1.19 -27.81 -4.01
N ASN A 84 -1.32 -27.24 -5.21
CA ASN A 84 -1.27 -27.95 -6.49
C ASN A 84 -0.04 -27.61 -7.34
N ASP A 85 0.76 -26.60 -6.95
CA ASP A 85 1.91 -26.12 -7.69
C ASP A 85 2.95 -25.52 -6.72
N ASP A 86 4.04 -26.26 -6.50
CA ASP A 86 5.13 -25.88 -5.60
C ASP A 86 5.87 -24.62 -6.10
N GLU A 87 5.86 -24.32 -7.40
CA GLU A 87 6.43 -23.09 -7.95
C GLU A 87 5.53 -21.87 -7.69
N TYR A 88 4.25 -22.10 -7.38
CA TYR A 88 3.27 -21.04 -7.17
C TYR A 88 3.57 -20.19 -5.93
N ALA A 89 4.22 -20.78 -4.92
CA ALA A 89 4.71 -20.02 -3.76
C ALA A 89 5.73 -18.94 -4.16
N ASN A 90 6.55 -19.18 -5.18
CA ASN A 90 7.50 -18.19 -5.71
C ASN A 90 6.77 -17.00 -6.36
N LYS A 91 5.54 -17.22 -6.84
CA LYS A 91 4.73 -16.16 -7.42
C LYS A 91 4.35 -15.10 -6.39
N LEU A 92 4.10 -15.46 -5.13
CA LEU A 92 3.88 -14.49 -4.06
C LEU A 92 5.06 -13.54 -3.91
N PHE A 93 6.28 -14.09 -3.83
CA PHE A 93 7.49 -13.29 -3.74
C PHE A 93 7.68 -12.42 -4.97
N SER A 94 7.38 -12.95 -6.16
CA SER A 94 7.46 -12.18 -7.42
C SER A 94 6.52 -10.96 -7.40
N VAL A 95 5.28 -11.12 -6.91
CA VAL A 95 4.29 -10.03 -6.83
C VAL A 95 4.77 -8.95 -5.86
N LEU A 96 5.24 -9.33 -4.67
CA LEU A 96 5.79 -8.38 -3.70
C LEU A 96 7.03 -7.66 -4.24
N SER A 97 7.91 -8.37 -4.95
CA SER A 97 9.10 -7.78 -5.58
C SER A 97 8.79 -6.91 -6.80
N SER A 98 7.64 -7.10 -7.44
CA SER A 98 7.24 -6.34 -8.63
C SER A 98 6.77 -4.91 -8.33
N THR A 99 6.76 -4.52 -7.05
CA THR A 99 6.44 -3.17 -6.61
C THR A 99 7.36 -2.16 -7.29
N ASP A 100 6.80 -1.34 -8.17
CA ASP A 100 7.52 -0.30 -8.91
C ASP A 100 7.01 1.08 -8.46
N VAL A 101 7.79 1.73 -7.60
CA VAL A 101 7.45 3.03 -7.03
C VAL A 101 7.37 4.10 -8.13
N GLU A 102 8.19 4.00 -9.17
CA GLU A 102 8.19 4.97 -10.27
C GLU A 102 6.90 4.87 -11.09
N LYS A 103 6.29 3.68 -11.18
CA LYS A 103 5.00 3.49 -11.86
C LYS A 103 3.78 3.67 -10.95
N ALA A 104 3.99 3.96 -9.68
CA ALA A 104 2.89 4.11 -8.74
C ALA A 104 2.00 5.32 -9.07
N GLU A 105 0.70 5.15 -8.85
CA GLU A 105 -0.33 6.13 -9.07
C GLU A 105 -0.44 7.07 -7.86
N ALA A 106 -0.55 8.36 -8.17
CA ALA A 106 -0.81 9.43 -7.21
C ALA A 106 -2.00 10.26 -7.69
N SER A 107 -2.94 10.57 -6.78
CA SER A 107 -4.07 11.46 -7.11
C SER A 107 -3.65 12.92 -7.33
N VAL A 108 -2.41 13.26 -7.00
CA VAL A 108 -1.77 14.55 -7.28
C VAL A 108 -0.46 14.24 -8.02
N PRO A 109 -0.24 14.74 -9.25
CA PRO A 109 0.93 14.38 -10.05
C PRO A 109 2.28 14.71 -9.41
N SER A 110 2.34 15.72 -8.54
CA SER A 110 3.55 16.12 -7.81
C SER A 110 3.94 15.15 -6.68
N ASP A 111 3.07 14.21 -6.33
CA ASP A 111 3.32 13.23 -5.26
C ASP A 111 3.90 11.91 -5.80
N ARG A 112 4.19 11.85 -7.11
CA ARG A 112 4.85 10.70 -7.76
C ARG A 112 6.36 10.76 -7.57
#